data_AF-A0A9E4CK92-F1
#
_entry.id   AF-A0A9E4CK92-F1
#
_cell.length_a   1.000
_cell.length_b   1.000
_cell.length_c   1.000
_cell.angle_alpha   90.00
_cell.angle_beta   90.00
_cell.angle_gamma   90.00
#
_symmetry.space_group_name_H-M   'P 1'
#
loop_
_entity.id
_entity.type
_entity.pdbx_description
1 polymer ?
#
loop_
_entity_poly.entity_id
_entity_poly.type
_entity_poly.pdbx_seq_one_letter_code
_entity_poly.pdbx_strand_id
1 'polypeptide(L)'
;MNRFQLSGILFLLMLSFTSLARQQEFNADSAYAYTEYLSVTLGPRLMGSHNEQAALRWSAGKFASFGADTSYVLWFNHSRNGVNTRSGT
;
A
#
# COMPACT_ATOMS: atom_id res chain seq x y z
N MET A 1 -43.42 -24.79 -9.71
CA MET A 1 -42.51 -23.63 -9.88
C MET A 1 -41.87 -23.74 -11.26
N ASN A 2 -42.11 -22.79 -12.17
CA ASN A 2 -41.68 -22.90 -13.57
C ASN A 2 -40.17 -22.68 -13.70
N ARG A 3 -39.50 -23.38 -14.64
CA ARG A 3 -38.03 -23.28 -14.87
C ARG A 3 -37.55 -21.83 -15.05
N PHE A 4 -38.37 -20.98 -15.66
CA PHE A 4 -38.11 -19.55 -15.82
C PHE A 4 -38.03 -18.78 -14.48
N GLN A 5 -38.80 -19.18 -13.46
CA GLN A 5 -38.74 -18.54 -12.14
C GLN A 5 -37.52 -18.98 -11.34
N LEU A 6 -37.10 -20.25 -11.45
CA LEU A 6 -35.84 -20.73 -10.85
C LEU A 6 -34.62 -19.99 -11.41
N SER A 7 -34.59 -19.76 -12.73
CA SER A 7 -33.51 -19.00 -13.37
C SER A 7 -33.48 -17.53 -12.94
N GLY A 8 -34.65 -16.91 -12.77
CA GLY A 8 -34.74 -15.52 -12.30
C GLY A 8 -34.24 -15.36 -10.86
N ILE A 9 -34.58 -16.30 -9.98
CA ILE A 9 -34.12 -16.29 -8.58
C ILE A 9 -32.61 -16.50 -8.49
N LEU A 10 -32.05 -17.42 -9.30
CA LEU A 10 -30.61 -17.68 -9.34
C LEU A 10 -29.82 -16.45 -9.82
N PHE A 11 -30.35 -15.74 -10.83
CA PHE A 11 -29.75 -14.52 -11.34
C PHE A 11 -29.76 -13.38 -10.31
N LEU A 12 -30.87 -13.20 -9.59
CA LEU A 12 -30.98 -12.24 -8.48
C LEU A 12 -30.04 -12.57 -7.31
N LEU A 13 -29.85 -13.86 -7.00
CA LEU A 13 -28.87 -14.32 -6.01
C LEU A 13 -27.45 -13.95 -6.44
N MET A 14 -27.08 -14.19 -7.70
CA MET A 14 -25.74 -13.84 -8.23
C MET A 14 -25.46 -12.32 -8.19
N LEU A 15 -26.45 -11.49 -8.52
CA LEU A 15 -26.36 -10.02 -8.41
C LEU A 15 -26.21 -9.54 -6.96
N SER A 16 -26.68 -10.30 -5.98
CA SER A 16 -26.56 -9.94 -4.56
C SER A 16 -25.15 -10.17 -4.01
N PHE A 17 -24.34 -11.02 -4.65
CA PHE A 17 -22.95 -11.29 -4.24
C PHE A 17 -21.92 -10.33 -4.85
N THR A 18 -22.29 -9.53 -5.87
CA THR A 18 -21.35 -8.61 -6.53
C THR A 18 -21.09 -7.32 -5.75
N SER A 19 -21.73 -7.10 -4.60
CA SER A 19 -21.62 -5.86 -3.80
C SER A 19 -20.48 -5.87 -2.76
N LEU A 20 -19.60 -6.87 -2.77
CA LEU A 20 -18.57 -7.04 -1.73
C LEU A 20 -17.26 -6.28 -1.96
N ALA A 21 -17.15 -5.44 -3.00
CA ALA A 21 -16.06 -4.49 -3.11
C ALA A 21 -16.33 -3.27 -2.21
N ARG A 22 -16.29 -3.46 -0.88
CA ARG A 22 -16.31 -2.34 0.07
C ARG A 22 -14.98 -1.60 -0.10
N GLN A 23 -15.02 -0.48 -0.81
CA GLN A 23 -13.87 0.42 -0.89
C GLN A 23 -13.53 0.85 0.53
N GLN A 24 -12.32 0.53 0.99
CA GLN A 24 -11.89 0.92 2.32
C GLN A 24 -11.84 2.45 2.38
N GLU A 25 -12.65 3.02 3.28
CA GLU A 25 -12.67 4.47 3.47
C GLU A 25 -11.30 4.94 3.96
N PHE A 26 -10.91 6.14 3.52
CA PHE A 26 -9.69 6.77 3.96
C PHE A 26 -9.73 7.00 5.48
N ASN A 27 -8.69 6.55 6.18
CA ASN A 27 -8.55 6.74 7.62
C ASN A 27 -7.53 7.86 7.88
N ALA A 28 -8.03 9.05 8.24
CA ALA A 28 -7.21 10.23 8.50
C ALA A 28 -6.24 10.05 9.67
N ASP A 29 -6.65 9.35 10.73
CA ASP A 29 -5.82 9.11 11.91
C ASP A 29 -4.59 8.27 11.58
N SER A 30 -4.78 7.23 10.76
CA SER A 30 -3.69 6.39 10.28
C SER A 30 -2.73 7.18 9.39
N ALA A 31 -3.26 8.00 8.47
CA ALA A 31 -2.45 8.85 7.61
C ALA A 31 -1.63 9.88 8.41
N TYR A 32 -2.23 10.48 9.44
CA TYR A 32 -1.54 11.36 10.38
C TYR A 32 -0.42 10.62 11.10
N ALA A 33 -0.71 9.48 11.73
CA ALA A 33 0.28 8.70 12.47
C ALA A 33 1.46 8.25 11.59
N TYR A 34 1.20 7.89 10.33
CA TYR A 34 2.25 7.51 9.38
C TYR A 34 3.11 8.71 8.98
N THR A 35 2.49 9.87 8.78
CA THR A 35 3.20 11.12 8.46
C THR A 35 4.04 11.57 9.64
N GLU A 36 3.49 11.55 10.86
CA GLU A 36 4.19 11.88 12.09
C GLU A 36 5.39 10.95 12.31
N TYR A 37 5.21 9.63 12.19
CA TYR A 37 6.32 8.69 12.32
C TYR A 37 7.44 8.98 11.32
N LEU A 38 7.09 9.21 10.06
CA LEU A 38 8.05 9.47 8.99
C LEU A 38 8.74 10.83 9.08
N SER A 39 8.10 11.85 9.66
CA SER A 39 8.60 13.23 9.68
C SER A 39 9.20 13.65 11.02
N VAL A 40 8.66 13.14 12.13
CA VAL A 40 9.06 13.48 13.50
C VAL A 40 9.91 12.37 14.09
N THR A 41 9.41 11.12 14.08
CA THR A 41 10.13 10.00 14.72
C THR A 41 11.39 9.62 13.96
N LEU A 42 11.33 9.50 12.63
CA LEU A 42 12.50 9.25 11.79
C LEU A 42 13.28 10.54 11.47
N GLY A 43 12.57 11.66 11.28
CA GLY A 43 13.21 12.94 10.95
C GLY A 43 13.63 13.07 9.48
N PRO A 44 14.63 13.94 9.18
CA PRO A 44 15.08 14.20 7.82
C PRO A 44 15.58 12.93 7.09
N ARG A 45 15.18 12.77 5.82
CA ARG A 45 15.47 11.60 4.96
C ARG A 45 16.23 12.02 3.71
N LEU A 46 17.43 12.56 3.92
CA LEU A 46 18.35 12.83 2.80
C LEU A 46 18.70 11.52 2.10
N MET A 47 18.84 11.55 0.77
CA MET A 47 19.14 10.34 -0.02
C MET A 47 20.41 9.65 0.48
N GLY A 48 20.32 8.34 0.73
CA GLY A 48 21.44 7.51 1.21
C GLY A 48 21.77 7.66 2.70
N SER A 49 20.99 8.44 3.44
CA SER A 49 21.13 8.55 4.89
C SER A 49 20.55 7.32 5.60
N HIS A 50 20.96 7.12 6.86
CA HIS A 50 20.41 6.05 7.70
C HIS A 50 18.88 6.16 7.85
N ASN A 51 18.36 7.37 8.01
CA ASN A 51 16.93 7.63 8.17
C ASN A 51 16.14 7.34 6.89
N GLU A 52 16.72 7.60 5.72
CA GLU A 52 16.12 7.23 4.44
C GLU A 52 16.01 5.71 4.29
N GLN A 53 17.09 4.98 4.59
CA GLN A 53 17.07 3.51 4.59
C GLN A 53 16.04 2.95 5.59
N ALA A 54 15.98 3.50 6.80
CA ALA A 54 14.99 3.12 7.80
C ALA A 54 13.56 3.39 7.31
N ALA A 55 13.31 4.54 6.68
CA ALA A 55 12.00 4.89 6.12
C ALA A 55 11.58 3.95 5.00
N LEU A 56 12.51 3.55 4.11
CA LEU A 56 12.24 2.62 3.03
C LEU A 56 11.88 1.22 3.56
N ARG A 57 12.64 0.72 4.53
CA ARG A 57 12.36 -0.58 5.18
C ARG A 57 11.02 -0.57 5.90
N TRP A 58 10.72 0.51 6.63
CA TRP A 58 9.42 0.67 7.30
C TRP A 58 8.27 0.71 6.29
N SER A 59 8.42 1.46 5.19
CA SER A 59 7.41 1.58 4.14
C SER A 59 7.13 0.24 3.46
N ALA A 60 8.18 -0.53 3.16
CA ALA A 60 8.03 -1.88 2.60
C ALA A 60 7.25 -2.79 3.57
N GLY A 61 7.55 -2.73 4.87
CA GLY A 61 6.80 -3.45 5.89
C GLY A 61 5.32 -3.03 5.96
N LYS A 62 5.02 -1.73 5.81
CA LYS A 62 3.63 -1.23 5.78
C LYS A 62 2.86 -1.73 4.56
N PHE A 63 3.45 -1.68 3.36
CA PHE A 63 2.81 -2.21 2.16
C PHE A 63 2.50 -3.71 2.28
N ALA A 64 3.45 -4.50 2.80
CA ALA A 64 3.19 -5.91 3.09
C ALA A 64 2.04 -6.08 4.09
N SER A 65 1.98 -5.27 5.16
CA SER A 65 0.89 -5.34 6.15
C SER A 65 -0.49 -4.95 5.60
N PHE A 66 -0.53 -4.20 4.50
CA PHE A 66 -1.79 -3.84 3.81
C PHE A 66 -2.24 -4.91 2.80
N GLY A 67 -1.48 -6.00 2.64
CA GLY A 67 -1.81 -7.11 1.75
C GLY A 67 -1.17 -7.00 0.37
N ALA A 68 -0.11 -6.20 0.18
CA ALA A 68 0.66 -6.24 -1.06
C ALA A 68 1.34 -7.62 -1.21
N ASP A 69 1.12 -8.29 -2.35
CA ASP A 69 1.71 -9.61 -2.64
C ASP A 69 3.24 -9.55 -2.66
N THR A 70 3.80 -8.44 -3.12
CA THR A 70 5.25 -8.18 -3.10
C THR A 70 5.53 -6.78 -2.59
N SER A 71 6.45 -6.67 -1.64
CA SER A 71 7.01 -5.38 -1.21
C SER A 71 8.49 -5.54 -0.87
N TYR A 72 9.32 -4.71 -1.49
CA TYR A 72 10.77 -4.72 -1.28
C TYR A 72 11.34 -3.34 -1.60
N VAL A 73 12.57 -3.10 -1.12
CA VAL A 73 13.31 -1.88 -1.43
C VAL A 73 14.16 -2.13 -2.67
N LEU A 74 13.99 -1.31 -3.71
CA LEU A 74 14.84 -1.34 -4.89
C LEU A 74 16.04 -0.41 -4.70
N TRP A 75 17.25 -0.96 -4.83
CA TRP A 75 18.48 -0.21 -4.59
C TRP A 75 18.97 0.51 -5.84
N PHE A 76 19.50 1.71 -5.65
CA PHE A 76 20.20 2.42 -6.70
C PHE A 76 21.33 3.30 -6.14
N ASN A 77 22.48 3.21 -6.79
CA ASN A 77 23.70 3.93 -6.39
C ASN A 77 23.85 5.27 -7.11
N HIS A 78 23.21 5.43 -8.27
CA HIS A 78 23.32 6.63 -9.08
C HIS A 78 21.96 7.04 -9.62
N SER A 79 21.70 8.34 -9.65
CA SER A 79 20.61 8.90 -10.45
C SER A 79 21.05 9.09 -11.90
N ARG A 80 20.08 9.23 -12.81
CA ARG A 80 20.35 9.55 -14.22
C ARG A 80 21.21 10.80 -14.42
N ASN A 81 21.19 11.72 -13.45
CA ASN A 81 21.95 12.96 -13.46
C ASN A 81 23.35 12.81 -12.82
N GLY A 82 23.82 11.59 -12.57
CA GLY A 82 25.15 11.31 -12.03
C GLY A 82 25.30 11.56 -10.52
N VAL A 83 24.21 11.83 -9.81
CA VAL A 83 24.25 12.03 -8.35
C VAL A 83 24.38 10.66 -7.67
N ASN A 84 25.38 10.50 -6.80
CA ASN A 84 25.50 9.31 -5.96
C ASN A 84 24.43 9.36 -4.87
N THR A 85 23.58 8.33 -4.80
CA THR A 85 22.41 8.32 -3.91
C THR A 85 22.49 7.27 -2.82
N ARG A 86 23.24 6.18 -2.99
CA ARG A 86 23.27 4.99 -2.09
C ARG A 86 21.90 4.68 -1.46
N SER A 87 20.84 4.77 -2.26
CA SER A 87 19.47 4.76 -1.74
C SER A 87 19.02 3.31 -1.56
N GLY A 88 18.42 3.05 -0.41
CA GLY A 88 17.87 1.75 -0.06
C GLY A 88 18.86 0.68 0.42
N THR A 89 20.17 0.94 0.41
CA THR A 89 21.23 -0.01 0.86
C THR A 89 21.15 -0.39 2.34
#